data_AF-A0A3M1GUG8-F1
#
_entry.id   AF-A0A3M1GUG8-F1
#
_cell.length_a   1.000
_cell.length_b   1.000
_cell.length_c   1.000
_cell.angle_alpha   90.00
_cell.angle_beta   90.00
_cell.angle_gamma   90.00
#
_symmetry.space_group_name_H-M   'P 1'
#
loop_
_entity.id
_entity.type
_entity.pdbx_description
1 polymer ?
#
loop_
_entity_poly.entity_id
_entity_poly.type
_entity_poly.pdbx_seq_one_letter_code
_entity_poly.pdbx_strand_id
1 'polypeptide(L)'
;MRMPRLFLCVFMVLAAAGARARAETEHVVFDSAGKPTDLICDGATMGIRGEFVVRFERGPTVGLQPHNQRAPITRDGSALRWSGRSEFPNGESAAFEVAWHVDEAGAAAMQGTVRRDGRQWPIEIEALDYEIDVPRDWFVGGAIAGAGRLLPVAREAERWLYAAETDEIILRDAAKNWRLRIGLDRARPVSVADHWDDRGRFYRIRVRLHEGLWTGEQFDLGLTLGLSGRASAPAARVVVDAGERLGRFHGFGGNYCWGNESPVTEYTLKTLRNVWTRHEMKTFLWDRERDNPGPALVEEFERIRR
;
A
#
# COMPACT_ATOMS: atom_id res chain seq x y z
N MET A 1 -77.58 -12.87 -18.55
CA MET A 1 -76.98 -11.79 -19.35
C MET A 1 -76.06 -10.98 -18.42
N ARG A 2 -74.73 -11.17 -18.59
CA ARG A 2 -73.57 -10.35 -18.13
C ARG A 2 -73.39 -10.00 -16.63
N MET A 3 -72.61 -10.83 -15.94
CA MET A 3 -71.58 -10.39 -14.98
C MET A 3 -70.51 -9.55 -15.71
N PRO A 4 -69.96 -8.50 -15.09
CA PRO A 4 -68.57 -8.52 -14.58
C PRO A 4 -68.37 -7.61 -13.34
N ARG A 5 -67.25 -7.51 -12.61
CA ARG A 5 -65.94 -8.18 -12.53
C ARG A 5 -65.39 -7.81 -11.14
N LEU A 6 -64.91 -8.81 -10.39
CA LEU A 6 -64.04 -8.63 -9.22
C LEU A 6 -62.77 -7.89 -9.64
N PHE A 7 -62.47 -6.75 -9.01
CA PHE A 7 -61.14 -6.15 -9.04
C PHE A 7 -60.32 -6.76 -7.90
N LEU A 8 -59.54 -7.79 -8.25
CA LEU A 8 -58.53 -8.37 -7.38
C LEU A 8 -57.29 -7.46 -7.44
N CYS A 9 -57.14 -6.58 -6.44
CA CYS A 9 -55.89 -5.85 -6.24
C CYS A 9 -54.81 -6.84 -5.79
N VAL A 10 -53.97 -7.24 -6.73
CA VAL A 10 -52.70 -7.93 -6.48
C VAL A 10 -51.80 -6.97 -5.70
N PHE A 11 -51.66 -7.20 -4.40
CA PHE A 11 -50.57 -6.66 -3.60
C PHE A 11 -49.27 -7.34 -4.04
N MET A 12 -48.63 -6.76 -5.06
CA MET A 12 -47.22 -7.03 -5.34
C MET A 12 -46.42 -6.40 -4.21
N VAL A 13 -46.10 -7.22 -3.21
CA VAL A 13 -45.00 -6.93 -2.28
C VAL A 13 -43.73 -6.93 -3.12
N LEU A 14 -43.31 -5.76 -3.60
CA LEU A 14 -41.92 -5.51 -3.93
C LEU A 14 -41.15 -5.70 -2.63
N ALA A 15 -40.74 -6.94 -2.37
CA ALA A 15 -39.54 -7.21 -1.60
C ALA A 15 -38.41 -6.58 -2.42
N ALA A 16 -38.17 -5.29 -2.16
CA ALA A 16 -36.90 -4.67 -2.50
C ALA A 16 -35.86 -5.53 -1.79
N ALA A 17 -35.32 -6.47 -2.55
CA ALA A 17 -34.04 -7.09 -2.28
C ALA A 17 -33.07 -5.92 -2.18
N GLY A 18 -32.92 -5.39 -0.97
CA GLY A 18 -31.75 -4.66 -0.56
C GLY A 18 -30.60 -5.64 -0.65
N ALA A 19 -30.13 -5.85 -1.88
CA ALA A 19 -28.75 -6.21 -2.12
C ALA A 19 -27.95 -5.08 -1.49
N ARG A 20 -27.69 -5.22 -0.18
CA ARG A 20 -26.55 -4.58 0.44
C ARG A 20 -25.40 -5.04 -0.45
N ALA A 21 -24.93 -4.13 -1.31
CA ALA A 21 -23.60 -4.25 -1.86
C ALA A 21 -22.73 -4.55 -0.65
N ARG A 22 -22.29 -5.81 -0.53
CA ARG A 22 -21.31 -6.19 0.46
C ARG A 22 -20.15 -5.29 0.11
N ALA A 23 -19.89 -4.26 0.93
CA ALA A 23 -18.69 -3.48 0.76
C ALA A 23 -17.56 -4.52 0.73
N GLU A 24 -16.84 -4.58 -0.38
CA GLU A 24 -15.65 -5.41 -0.47
C GLU A 24 -14.80 -5.03 0.74
N THR A 25 -14.62 -5.98 1.63
CA THR A 25 -13.90 -5.72 2.87
C THR A 25 -12.44 -5.58 2.46
N GLU A 26 -11.88 -4.40 2.68
CA GLU A 26 -10.47 -4.18 2.37
C GLU A 26 -9.63 -5.02 3.34
N HIS A 27 -8.81 -5.91 2.79
CA HIS A 27 -7.97 -6.82 3.56
C HIS A 27 -6.50 -6.42 3.56
N VAL A 28 -6.09 -5.55 2.64
CA VAL A 28 -4.70 -5.16 2.43
C VAL A 28 -4.66 -3.74 1.90
N VAL A 29 -3.79 -2.91 2.46
CA VAL A 29 -3.57 -1.54 2.01
C VAL A 29 -2.20 -1.44 1.34
N PHE A 30 -2.13 -0.74 0.21
CA PHE A 30 -0.89 -0.52 -0.53
C PHE A 30 -0.56 0.97 -0.62
N ASP A 31 0.74 1.30 -0.56
CA ASP A 31 1.19 2.66 -0.86
C ASP A 31 1.20 2.97 -2.37
N SER A 32 1.59 4.20 -2.72
CA SER A 32 1.68 4.62 -4.13
C SER A 32 2.72 3.84 -4.95
N ALA A 33 3.62 3.12 -4.29
CA ALA A 33 4.67 2.30 -4.91
C ALA A 33 4.31 0.81 -4.99
N GLY A 34 3.10 0.43 -4.59
CA GLY A 34 2.64 -0.96 -4.60
C GLY A 34 3.21 -1.81 -3.46
N LYS A 35 3.72 -1.16 -2.40
CA LYS A 35 4.18 -1.84 -1.20
C LYS A 35 3.00 -2.09 -0.27
N PRO A 36 2.85 -3.30 0.28
CA PRO A 36 1.84 -3.53 1.31
C PRO A 36 2.25 -2.75 2.56
N THR A 37 1.29 -2.02 3.11
CA THR A 37 1.43 -1.14 4.29
C THR A 37 0.62 -1.65 5.47
N ASP A 38 -0.49 -2.35 5.22
CA ASP A 38 -1.32 -2.92 6.26
C ASP A 38 -1.95 -4.23 5.81
N LEU A 39 -2.13 -5.15 6.76
CA LEU A 39 -3.03 -6.32 6.64
C LEU A 39 -4.20 -6.13 7.61
N ILE A 40 -5.42 -6.38 7.12
CA ILE A 40 -6.66 -6.16 7.86
C ILE A 40 -7.38 -7.49 8.05
N CYS A 41 -7.62 -7.86 9.30
CA CYS A 41 -8.33 -9.06 9.68
C CYS A 41 -9.19 -8.81 10.91
N ASP A 42 -10.47 -9.17 10.82
CA ASP A 42 -11.44 -9.04 11.93
C ASP A 42 -11.49 -7.63 12.56
N GLY A 43 -11.34 -6.60 11.72
CA GLY A 43 -11.33 -5.19 12.15
C GLY A 43 -10.05 -4.72 12.83
N ALA A 44 -9.05 -5.58 12.99
CA ALA A 44 -7.70 -5.20 13.40
C ALA A 44 -6.81 -4.92 12.19
N THR A 45 -5.93 -3.94 12.33
CA THR A 45 -4.99 -3.52 11.29
C THR A 45 -3.56 -3.75 11.76
N MET A 46 -2.82 -4.60 11.05
CA MET A 46 -1.40 -4.85 11.29
C MET A 46 -0.57 -4.09 10.25
N GLY A 47 0.13 -3.04 10.68
CA GLY A 47 1.02 -2.28 9.81
C GLY A 47 2.23 -3.10 9.39
N ILE A 48 2.33 -3.48 8.12
CA ILE A 48 3.47 -4.23 7.58
C ILE A 48 4.23 -3.36 6.57
N ARG A 49 5.43 -3.76 6.18
CA ARG A 49 6.11 -3.14 5.03
C ARG A 49 6.80 -4.21 4.21
N GLY A 50 6.36 -4.39 2.96
CA GLY A 50 7.01 -5.25 1.97
C GLY A 50 7.72 -4.44 0.90
N GLU A 51 8.97 -4.73 0.59
CA GLU A 51 9.73 -4.02 -0.45
C GLU A 51 10.88 -4.86 -1.02
N PHE A 52 11.15 -4.73 -2.33
CA PHE A 52 12.41 -5.20 -2.90
C PHE A 52 13.58 -4.31 -2.50
N VAL A 53 14.67 -4.92 -2.04
CA VAL A 53 15.85 -4.23 -1.51
C VAL A 53 17.12 -4.82 -2.12
N VAL A 54 18.00 -3.94 -2.62
CA VAL A 54 19.35 -4.28 -3.07
C VAL A 54 20.35 -3.81 -2.03
N ARG A 55 21.27 -4.68 -1.62
CA ARG A 55 22.41 -4.34 -0.77
C ARG A 55 23.70 -4.51 -1.54
N PHE A 56 24.53 -3.46 -1.53
CA PHE A 56 25.85 -3.47 -2.14
C PHE A 56 26.92 -3.83 -1.12
N GLU A 57 27.95 -4.57 -1.55
CA GLU A 57 29.06 -4.89 -0.66
C GLU A 57 29.74 -3.60 -0.16
N ARG A 58 29.79 -3.43 1.18
CA ARG A 58 30.32 -2.22 1.84
C ARG A 58 29.66 -0.91 1.39
N GLY A 59 28.50 -1.02 0.75
CA GLY A 59 27.79 0.08 0.12
C GLY A 59 26.44 0.35 0.76
N PRO A 60 25.62 1.20 0.12
CA PRO A 60 24.30 1.53 0.61
C PRO A 60 23.33 0.36 0.44
N THR A 61 22.24 0.42 1.22
CA THR A 61 21.04 -0.39 1.00
C THR A 61 20.02 0.47 0.26
N VAL A 62 19.49 -0.03 -0.86
CA VAL A 62 18.59 0.73 -1.74
C VAL A 62 17.27 -0.03 -1.90
N GLY A 63 16.15 0.61 -1.55
CA GLY A 63 14.81 0.11 -1.86
C GLY A 63 14.46 0.37 -3.32
N LEU A 64 13.85 -0.62 -3.99
CA LEU A 64 13.47 -0.51 -5.41
C LEU A 64 12.11 0.14 -5.61
N GLN A 65 11.34 0.39 -4.55
CA GLN A 65 9.99 0.94 -4.61
C GLN A 65 9.91 2.28 -3.84
N PRO A 66 10.69 3.31 -4.19
CA PRO A 66 10.77 4.54 -3.40
C PRO A 66 9.41 5.23 -3.28
N HIS A 67 9.02 5.59 -2.06
CA HIS A 67 7.83 6.38 -1.78
C HIS A 67 8.16 7.88 -1.98
N ASN A 68 8.44 8.29 -3.21
CA ASN A 68 8.65 9.70 -3.52
C ASN A 68 7.79 10.10 -4.73
N GLN A 69 7.15 11.28 -4.69
CA GLN A 69 6.23 11.75 -5.74
C GLN A 69 6.91 11.97 -7.11
N ARG A 70 8.24 12.00 -7.15
CA ARG A 70 9.04 12.14 -8.36
C ARG A 70 9.52 10.80 -8.92
N ALA A 71 9.31 9.70 -8.20
CA ALA A 71 9.73 8.38 -8.62
C ALA A 71 8.85 7.98 -9.79
N PRO A 72 9.42 7.41 -10.87
CA PRO A 72 8.68 7.00 -12.04
C PRO A 72 7.92 5.68 -11.77
N ILE A 73 7.08 5.65 -10.74
CA ILE A 73 6.24 4.50 -10.41
C ILE A 73 4.84 4.76 -10.95
N THR A 74 4.36 3.83 -11.77
CA THR A 74 3.06 3.91 -12.42
C THR A 74 2.18 2.78 -11.91
N ARG A 75 0.93 3.10 -11.56
CA ARG A 75 -0.12 2.10 -11.32
C ARG A 75 -0.94 1.91 -12.58
N ASP A 76 -1.23 0.67 -12.95
CA ASP A 76 -2.04 0.32 -14.11
C ASP A 76 -3.54 0.55 -13.83
N GLY A 77 -3.99 1.80 -13.99
CA GLY A 77 -5.39 2.19 -13.78
C GLY A 77 -5.91 1.79 -12.40
N SER A 78 -7.00 1.03 -12.37
CA SER A 78 -7.57 0.47 -11.15
C SER A 78 -6.94 -0.85 -10.71
N ALA A 79 -6.17 -1.51 -11.57
CA ALA A 79 -5.53 -2.77 -11.24
C ALA A 79 -4.54 -2.59 -10.08
N LEU A 80 -4.38 -3.62 -9.25
CA LEU A 80 -3.36 -3.68 -8.22
C LEU A 80 -2.02 -4.08 -8.86
N ARG A 81 -1.58 -3.32 -9.86
CA ARG A 81 -0.33 -3.54 -10.58
C ARG A 81 0.47 -2.25 -10.64
N TRP A 82 1.74 -2.32 -10.24
CA TRP A 82 2.68 -1.21 -10.24
C TRP A 82 3.95 -1.60 -10.98
N SER A 83 4.54 -0.64 -11.66
CA SER A 83 5.87 -0.77 -12.23
C SER A 83 6.66 0.51 -12.05
N GLY A 84 7.98 0.40 -11.98
CA GLY A 84 8.83 1.56 -11.87
C GLY A 84 10.29 1.24 -12.02
N ARG A 85 11.12 2.27 -11.91
CA ARG A 85 12.58 2.17 -12.01
C ARG A 85 13.23 2.88 -10.84
N SER A 86 14.27 2.26 -10.30
CA SER A 86 15.11 2.81 -9.24
C SER A 86 16.56 2.87 -9.70
N GLU A 87 17.18 4.02 -9.46
CA GLU A 87 18.59 4.26 -9.74
C GLU A 87 19.43 3.97 -8.50
N PHE A 88 20.60 3.41 -8.73
CA PHE A 88 21.58 3.09 -7.71
C PHE A 88 22.65 4.18 -7.63
N PRO A 89 23.34 4.34 -6.49
CA PRO A 89 24.39 5.36 -6.34
C PRO A 89 25.58 5.23 -7.29
N ASN A 90 25.77 4.07 -7.92
CA ASN A 90 26.79 3.84 -8.95
C ASN A 90 26.31 4.20 -10.38
N GLY A 91 25.12 4.79 -10.54
CA GLY A 91 24.53 5.16 -11.84
C GLY A 91 23.84 4.01 -12.59
N GLU A 92 23.88 2.81 -12.04
CA GLU A 92 23.11 1.66 -12.56
C GLU A 92 21.65 1.75 -12.11
N SER A 93 20.78 0.89 -12.65
CA SER A 93 19.38 0.93 -12.28
C SER A 93 18.70 -0.43 -12.39
N ALA A 94 17.56 -0.58 -11.73
CA ALA A 94 16.69 -1.73 -11.89
C ALA A 94 15.24 -1.28 -12.09
N ALA A 95 14.54 -1.96 -12.98
CA ALA A 95 13.10 -1.93 -13.09
C ALA A 95 12.48 -2.98 -12.17
N PHE A 96 11.29 -2.69 -11.67
CA PHE A 96 10.46 -3.66 -10.97
C PHE A 96 9.04 -3.62 -11.54
N GLU A 97 8.36 -4.76 -11.44
CA GLU A 97 6.91 -4.86 -11.63
C GLU A 97 6.35 -5.68 -10.47
N VAL A 98 5.22 -5.24 -9.90
CA VAL A 98 4.48 -6.00 -8.89
C VAL A 98 3.01 -6.01 -9.25
N ALA A 99 2.39 -7.18 -9.23
CA ALA A 99 0.97 -7.37 -9.40
C ALA A 99 0.42 -8.12 -8.18
N TRP A 100 -0.61 -7.57 -7.55
CA TRP A 100 -1.28 -8.15 -6.41
C TRP A 100 -2.67 -8.63 -6.77
N HIS A 101 -3.09 -9.72 -6.15
CA HIS A 101 -4.44 -10.25 -6.16
C HIS A 101 -4.86 -10.54 -4.73
N VAL A 102 -5.98 -9.98 -4.29
CA VAL A 102 -6.54 -10.24 -2.95
C VAL A 102 -7.74 -11.16 -3.12
N ASP A 103 -7.71 -12.32 -2.46
CA ASP A 103 -8.84 -13.28 -2.52
C ASP A 103 -9.97 -12.92 -1.53
N GLU A 104 -11.08 -13.66 -1.60
CA GLU A 104 -12.25 -13.46 -0.73
C GLU A 104 -11.95 -13.72 0.75
N ALA A 105 -10.88 -14.48 1.06
CA ALA A 105 -10.44 -14.75 2.42
C ALA A 105 -9.48 -13.66 2.95
N GLY A 106 -9.13 -12.68 2.10
CA GLY A 106 -8.22 -11.59 2.43
C GLY A 106 -6.75 -11.92 2.29
N ALA A 107 -6.39 -13.06 1.68
CA ALA A 107 -5.00 -13.35 1.37
C ALA A 107 -4.53 -12.57 0.14
N ALA A 108 -3.38 -11.91 0.25
CA ALA A 108 -2.77 -11.12 -0.80
C ALA A 108 -1.67 -11.91 -1.51
N ALA A 109 -1.90 -12.31 -2.75
CA ALA A 109 -0.90 -12.94 -3.60
C ALA A 109 -0.22 -11.90 -4.51
N MET A 110 1.10 -11.82 -4.44
CA MET A 110 1.97 -11.00 -5.28
C MET A 110 2.64 -11.86 -6.34
N GLN A 111 2.75 -11.31 -7.55
CA GLN A 111 3.74 -11.67 -8.55
C GLN A 111 4.64 -10.45 -8.76
N GLY A 112 5.91 -10.56 -8.36
CA GLY A 112 6.89 -9.51 -8.49
C GLY A 112 8.03 -9.92 -9.41
N THR A 113 8.53 -8.98 -10.19
CA THR A 113 9.72 -9.15 -11.03
C THR A 113 10.68 -8.00 -10.78
N VAL A 114 11.97 -8.29 -10.77
CA VAL A 114 13.04 -7.31 -10.71
C VAL A 114 14.00 -7.59 -11.85
N ARG A 115 14.24 -6.57 -12.68
CA ARG A 115 15.14 -6.67 -13.84
C ARG A 115 16.12 -5.51 -13.82
N ARG A 116 17.40 -5.81 -13.97
CA ARG A 116 18.40 -4.75 -14.11
C ARG A 116 18.26 -4.05 -15.46
N ASP A 117 18.35 -2.72 -15.42
CA ASP A 117 18.41 -1.87 -16.60
C ASP A 117 19.85 -1.33 -16.73
N GLY A 118 20.65 -1.98 -17.57
CA GLY A 118 22.06 -1.63 -17.82
C GLY A 118 22.67 -2.53 -18.91
N ARG A 119 23.63 -2.03 -19.69
CA ARG A 119 24.08 -2.68 -20.94
C ARG A 119 25.54 -3.13 -20.99
N GLN A 120 26.36 -2.97 -19.94
CA GLN A 120 27.81 -3.20 -20.12
C GLN A 120 28.55 -4.03 -19.06
N TRP A 121 28.32 -3.87 -17.75
CA TRP A 121 29.15 -4.55 -16.74
C TRP A 121 28.31 -5.16 -15.63
N PRO A 122 28.53 -6.42 -15.20
CA PRO A 122 27.82 -6.98 -14.05
C PRO A 122 27.96 -6.10 -12.80
N ILE A 123 26.92 -6.01 -11.98
CA ILE A 123 27.01 -5.33 -10.67
C ILE A 123 27.22 -6.37 -9.57
N GLU A 124 28.18 -6.12 -8.69
CA GLU A 124 28.39 -6.93 -7.51
C GLU A 124 27.47 -6.43 -6.39
N ILE A 125 26.59 -7.32 -5.93
CA ILE A 125 25.67 -7.06 -4.83
C ILE A 125 25.87 -8.09 -3.72
N GLU A 126 25.73 -7.65 -2.47
CA GLU A 126 25.65 -8.58 -1.34
C GLU A 126 24.35 -9.40 -1.43
N ALA A 127 23.25 -8.75 -1.83
CA ALA A 127 21.94 -9.38 -1.89
C ALA A 127 20.92 -8.58 -2.70
N LEU A 128 20.04 -9.28 -3.39
CA LEU A 128 18.70 -8.82 -3.75
C LEU A 128 17.71 -9.63 -2.91
N ASP A 129 16.97 -8.94 -2.04
CA ASP A 129 15.97 -9.53 -1.17
C ASP A 129 14.60 -8.87 -1.39
N TYR A 130 13.53 -9.59 -1.05
CA TYR A 130 12.27 -8.98 -0.65
C TYR A 130 12.23 -8.94 0.87
N GLU A 131 12.20 -7.73 1.46
CA GLU A 131 12.13 -7.53 2.91
C GLU A 131 10.69 -7.30 3.34
N ILE A 132 10.28 -7.98 4.42
CA ILE A 132 9.00 -7.78 5.08
C ILE A 132 9.28 -7.40 6.54
N ASP A 133 8.96 -6.17 6.90
CA ASP A 133 8.99 -5.70 8.29
C ASP A 133 7.61 -5.95 8.91
N VAL A 134 7.59 -6.70 10.02
CA VAL A 134 6.37 -7.04 10.78
C VAL A 134 6.47 -6.46 12.21
N PRO A 135 5.42 -5.80 12.73
CA PRO A 135 5.46 -5.21 14.06
C PRO A 135 5.78 -6.26 15.13
N ARG A 136 6.75 -5.95 15.98
CA ARG A 136 7.21 -6.90 16.99
C ARG A 136 6.17 -7.11 18.10
N ASP A 137 5.45 -6.06 18.47
CA ASP A 137 4.41 -6.06 19.50
C ASP A 137 3.30 -7.08 19.22
N TRP A 138 3.05 -7.42 17.96
CA TRP A 138 2.10 -8.48 17.60
C TRP A 138 2.61 -9.89 17.91
N PHE A 139 3.91 -10.14 17.86
CA PHE A 139 4.46 -11.51 17.86
C PHE A 139 5.50 -11.79 18.94
N VAL A 140 5.89 -10.79 19.75
CA VAL A 140 6.83 -10.97 20.85
C VAL A 140 6.40 -12.08 21.81
N GLY A 141 7.33 -12.97 22.18
CA GLY A 141 7.04 -14.14 23.03
C GLY A 141 6.26 -15.25 22.30
N GLY A 142 5.91 -15.03 21.03
CA GLY A 142 5.31 -16.00 20.14
C GLY A 142 6.31 -16.96 19.52
N ALA A 143 6.02 -17.46 18.32
CA ALA A 143 6.85 -18.44 17.65
C ALA A 143 6.82 -18.34 16.12
N ILE A 144 7.91 -18.81 15.50
CA ILE A 144 7.96 -19.19 14.10
C ILE A 144 7.52 -20.65 14.01
N ALA A 145 6.30 -20.89 13.53
CA ALA A 145 5.73 -22.23 13.44
C ALA A 145 6.44 -23.06 12.35
N GLY A 146 6.46 -24.38 12.52
CA GLY A 146 7.24 -25.31 11.68
C GLY A 146 8.68 -25.48 12.18
N ALA A 147 9.34 -24.39 12.56
CA ALA A 147 10.69 -24.42 13.14
C ALA A 147 10.69 -24.66 14.67
N GLY A 148 9.57 -24.37 15.34
CA GLY A 148 9.48 -24.44 16.81
C GLY A 148 10.32 -23.39 17.54
N ARG A 149 10.83 -22.39 16.81
CA ARG A 149 11.68 -21.33 17.35
C ARG A 149 10.81 -20.25 17.99
N LEU A 150 11.08 -19.96 19.26
CA LEU A 150 10.41 -18.88 19.99
C LEU A 150 10.96 -17.53 19.56
N LEU A 151 10.09 -16.52 19.53
CA LEU A 151 10.44 -15.13 19.29
C LEU A 151 10.78 -14.46 20.62
N PRO A 152 12.01 -13.97 20.83
CA PRO A 152 12.48 -13.59 22.15
C PRO A 152 11.84 -12.29 22.66
N VAL A 153 11.57 -12.27 23.96
CA VAL A 153 11.06 -11.09 24.69
C VAL A 153 12.17 -10.05 24.92
N ALA A 154 13.40 -10.50 25.15
CA ALA A 154 14.58 -9.67 25.22
C ALA A 154 15.31 -9.63 23.88
N ARG A 155 16.26 -8.69 23.72
CA ARG A 155 17.16 -8.69 22.57
C ARG A 155 18.16 -9.84 22.73
N GLU A 156 18.31 -10.65 21.69
CA GLU A 156 19.38 -11.66 21.63
C GLU A 156 20.64 -11.09 20.97
N ALA A 157 21.79 -11.70 21.28
CA ALA A 157 23.06 -11.38 20.64
C ALA A 157 23.15 -11.97 19.22
N GLU A 158 22.36 -13.01 18.93
CA GLU A 158 22.30 -13.63 17.61
C GLU A 158 21.73 -12.64 16.58
N ARG A 159 22.40 -12.57 15.43
CA ARG A 159 21.98 -11.71 14.31
C ARG A 159 20.68 -12.19 13.68
N TRP A 160 20.46 -13.50 13.66
CA TRP A 160 19.31 -14.15 13.03
C TRP A 160 18.58 -14.99 14.07
N LEU A 161 17.29 -14.75 14.22
CA LEU A 161 16.42 -15.59 15.04
C LEU A 161 16.11 -16.92 14.34
N TYR A 162 16.09 -16.88 13.01
CA TYR A 162 15.81 -18.02 12.13
C TYR A 162 16.48 -17.81 10.77
N ALA A 163 16.97 -18.89 10.18
CA ALA A 163 17.44 -18.93 8.79
C ALA A 163 17.25 -20.35 8.22
N ALA A 164 16.59 -20.48 7.07
CA ALA A 164 16.39 -21.76 6.39
C ALA A 164 16.01 -21.56 4.92
N GLU A 165 16.16 -22.62 4.13
CA GLU A 165 15.47 -22.78 2.84
C GLU A 165 14.02 -23.24 3.10
N THR A 166 13.04 -22.41 2.73
CA THR A 166 11.62 -22.76 2.93
C THR A 166 10.73 -22.00 1.95
N ASP A 167 9.54 -22.52 1.70
CA ASP A 167 8.47 -21.89 0.93
C ASP A 167 7.40 -21.24 1.83
N GLU A 168 7.57 -21.32 3.16
CA GLU A 168 6.57 -20.81 4.09
C GLU A 168 7.18 -20.31 5.41
N ILE A 169 6.75 -19.13 5.84
CA ILE A 169 6.96 -18.62 7.20
C ILE A 169 5.61 -18.39 7.85
N ILE A 170 5.46 -18.87 9.08
CA ILE A 170 4.27 -18.61 9.90
C ILE A 170 4.71 -18.01 11.23
N LEU A 171 4.33 -16.77 11.48
CA LEU A 171 4.44 -16.15 12.80
C LEU A 171 3.15 -16.38 13.57
N ARG A 172 3.26 -16.74 14.86
CA ARG A 172 2.15 -16.84 15.80
C ARG A 172 2.45 -16.00 17.02
N ASP A 173 1.47 -15.26 17.52
CA ASP A 173 1.60 -14.49 18.75
C ASP A 173 1.67 -15.41 19.98
N ALA A 174 2.10 -14.86 21.12
CA ALA A 174 2.20 -15.60 22.37
C ALA A 174 0.84 -16.15 22.85
N ALA A 175 -0.24 -15.41 22.59
CA ALA A 175 -1.61 -15.79 22.97
C ALA A 175 -2.27 -16.75 21.97
N LYS A 176 -1.64 -17.04 20.82
CA LYS A 176 -2.15 -17.86 19.72
C LYS A 176 -3.45 -17.32 19.10
N ASN A 177 -3.72 -16.02 19.24
CA ASN A 177 -4.84 -15.34 18.63
C ASN A 177 -4.55 -14.90 17.20
N TRP A 178 -3.29 -14.58 16.89
CA TRP A 178 -2.87 -14.03 15.61
C TRP A 178 -1.88 -14.94 14.92
N ARG A 179 -2.08 -15.11 13.61
CA ARG A 179 -1.22 -15.87 12.73
C ARG A 179 -1.00 -15.09 11.44
N LEU A 180 0.24 -14.71 11.18
CA LEU A 180 0.70 -14.20 9.89
C LEU A 180 1.35 -15.35 9.12
N ARG A 181 0.84 -15.64 7.93
CA ARG A 181 1.39 -16.59 6.97
C ARG A 181 2.03 -15.82 5.81
N ILE A 182 3.25 -16.19 5.47
CA ILE A 182 3.99 -15.73 4.30
C ILE A 182 4.33 -16.97 3.49
N GLY A 183 3.59 -17.20 2.40
CA GLY A 183 3.87 -18.29 1.45
C GLY A 183 4.71 -17.79 0.27
N LEU A 184 5.53 -18.65 -0.30
CA LEU A 184 6.37 -18.37 -1.46
C LEU A 184 6.01 -19.32 -2.60
N ASP A 185 6.30 -18.90 -3.82
CA ASP A 185 6.13 -19.70 -5.04
C ASP A 185 6.97 -20.98 -5.06
N ARG A 186 8.11 -20.96 -4.39
CA ARG A 186 9.06 -22.06 -4.23
C ARG A 186 9.89 -21.86 -2.97
N ALA A 187 10.58 -22.91 -2.53
CA ALA A 187 11.54 -22.79 -1.44
C ALA A 187 12.66 -21.81 -1.82
N ARG A 188 12.97 -20.90 -0.89
CA ARG A 188 14.00 -19.87 -1.03
C ARG A 188 14.76 -19.68 0.28
N PRO A 189 15.97 -19.09 0.26
CA PRO A 189 16.65 -18.71 1.47
C PRO A 189 15.84 -17.62 2.19
N VAL A 190 15.39 -17.91 3.40
CA VAL A 190 14.66 -16.99 4.26
C VAL A 190 15.38 -16.80 5.57
N SER A 191 15.45 -15.57 6.05
CA SER A 191 15.95 -15.24 7.39
C SER A 191 14.99 -14.33 8.14
N VAL A 192 14.95 -14.47 9.46
CA VAL A 192 14.21 -13.59 10.37
C VAL A 192 15.17 -13.00 11.39
N ALA A 193 15.13 -11.67 11.55
CA ALA A 193 15.93 -10.95 12.54
C ALA A 193 15.06 -9.99 13.36
N ASP A 194 15.48 -9.72 14.59
CA ASP A 194 14.98 -8.61 15.40
C ASP A 194 15.73 -7.35 14.98
N HIS A 195 15.03 -6.39 14.37
CA HIS A 195 15.63 -5.19 13.80
C HIS A 195 15.17 -3.93 14.52
N TRP A 196 16.09 -2.97 14.63
CA TRP A 196 15.84 -1.64 15.18
C TRP A 196 16.39 -0.58 14.25
N ASP A 197 15.56 0.38 13.92
CA ASP A 197 15.96 1.62 13.29
C ASP A 197 15.15 2.79 13.86
N ASP A 198 15.23 3.93 13.20
CA ASP A 198 14.46 5.15 13.49
C ASP A 198 12.94 4.98 13.41
N ARG A 199 12.45 3.93 12.73
CA ARG A 199 11.02 3.59 12.65
C ARG A 199 10.55 2.72 13.81
N GLY A 200 11.48 2.25 14.65
CA GLY A 200 11.19 1.45 15.84
C GLY A 200 11.75 0.04 15.74
N ARG A 201 11.06 -0.91 16.39
CA ARG A 201 11.50 -2.31 16.52
C ARG A 201 10.51 -3.25 15.86
N PHE A 202 10.99 -4.09 14.95
CA PHE A 202 10.18 -5.02 14.17
C PHE A 202 10.94 -6.31 13.89
N TYR A 203 10.21 -7.36 13.54
CA TYR A 203 10.80 -8.56 12.97
C TYR A 203 10.97 -8.35 11.46
N ARG A 204 12.21 -8.37 10.98
CA ARG A 204 12.51 -8.31 9.55
C ARG A 204 12.66 -9.71 9.01
N ILE A 205 11.86 -10.01 8.01
CA ILE A 205 11.89 -11.26 7.25
C ILE A 205 12.50 -10.95 5.90
N ARG A 206 13.55 -11.65 5.51
CA ARG A 206 14.23 -11.46 4.22
C ARG A 206 14.08 -12.72 3.40
N VAL A 207 13.50 -12.58 2.21
CA VAL A 207 13.43 -13.62 1.20
C VAL A 207 14.48 -13.32 0.14
N ARG A 208 15.48 -14.18 0.01
CA ARG A 208 16.59 -13.99 -0.95
C ARG A 208 16.16 -14.36 -2.36
N LEU A 209 16.41 -13.44 -3.29
CA LEU A 209 16.24 -13.68 -4.73
C LEU A 209 17.59 -13.95 -5.40
N HIS A 210 18.63 -13.20 -5.01
CA HIS A 210 19.96 -13.30 -5.63
C HIS A 210 21.08 -12.81 -4.71
N GLU A 211 22.30 -13.28 -4.95
CA GLU A 211 23.52 -12.80 -4.33
C GLU A 211 24.70 -12.83 -5.31
N GLY A 212 25.68 -11.94 -5.09
CA GLY A 212 26.88 -11.86 -5.90
C GLY A 212 26.67 -11.08 -7.19
N LEU A 213 27.17 -11.61 -8.31
CA LEU A 213 27.28 -10.88 -9.56
C LEU A 213 25.94 -10.87 -10.31
N TRP A 214 25.35 -9.69 -10.53
CA TRP A 214 24.08 -9.54 -11.26
C TRP A 214 24.33 -9.04 -12.69
N THR A 215 24.15 -9.95 -13.65
CA THR A 215 24.57 -9.79 -15.05
C THR A 215 23.49 -9.25 -15.99
N GLY A 216 22.28 -8.94 -15.48
CA GLY A 216 21.14 -8.49 -16.30
C GLY A 216 19.95 -9.43 -16.31
N GLU A 217 20.04 -10.54 -15.57
CA GLU A 217 18.93 -11.47 -15.42
C GLU A 217 17.73 -10.85 -14.69
N GLN A 218 16.56 -11.40 -14.96
CA GLN A 218 15.31 -11.09 -14.27
C GLN A 218 15.13 -12.06 -13.12
N PHE A 219 14.70 -11.54 -11.97
CA PHE A 219 14.35 -12.33 -10.82
C PHE A 219 12.86 -12.21 -10.52
N ASP A 220 12.18 -13.35 -10.50
CA ASP A 220 10.77 -13.45 -10.20
C ASP A 220 10.56 -13.88 -8.75
N LEU A 221 9.48 -13.37 -8.14
CA LEU A 221 9.00 -13.74 -6.81
C LEU A 221 7.48 -13.82 -6.82
N GLY A 222 6.94 -15.03 -6.60
CA GLY A 222 5.58 -15.19 -6.10
C GLY A 222 5.56 -15.21 -4.57
N LEU A 223 4.67 -14.44 -3.95
CA LEU A 223 4.56 -14.32 -2.50
C LEU A 223 3.10 -14.21 -2.08
N THR A 224 2.68 -14.84 -0.99
CA THR A 224 1.32 -14.71 -0.44
C THR A 224 1.37 -14.25 1.01
N LEU A 225 0.65 -13.18 1.34
CA LEU A 225 0.45 -12.69 2.71
C LEU A 225 -0.94 -13.07 3.18
N GLY A 226 -1.04 -13.72 4.34
CA GLY A 226 -2.32 -14.03 4.97
C GLY A 226 -2.29 -13.72 6.45
N LEU A 227 -3.14 -12.80 6.90
CA LEU A 227 -3.37 -12.55 8.32
C LEU A 227 -4.66 -13.25 8.75
N SER A 228 -4.57 -14.04 9.81
CA SER A 228 -5.73 -14.67 10.44
C SER A 228 -5.68 -14.50 11.94
N GLY A 229 -6.84 -14.32 12.54
CA GLY A 229 -6.98 -14.19 13.97
C GLY A 229 -8.34 -13.60 14.33
N ARG A 230 -8.49 -13.29 15.61
CA ARG A 230 -9.72 -12.66 16.11
C ARG A 230 -9.36 -11.45 16.93
N ALA A 231 -9.88 -10.29 16.54
CA ALA A 231 -9.78 -9.11 17.37
C ALA A 231 -10.56 -9.36 18.66
N SER A 232 -9.93 -9.11 19.81
CA SER A 232 -10.58 -9.31 21.12
C SER A 232 -11.49 -8.16 21.53
N ALA A 233 -11.81 -7.23 20.61
CA ALA A 233 -12.65 -6.08 20.90
C ALA A 233 -14.14 -6.44 20.78
N PRO A 234 -14.99 -6.02 21.75
CA PRO A 234 -16.43 -6.10 21.56
C PRO A 234 -16.84 -5.22 20.37
N ALA A 235 -17.85 -5.67 19.61
CA ALA A 235 -18.34 -4.93 18.45
C ALA A 235 -18.73 -3.50 18.85
N ALA A 236 -18.16 -2.51 18.16
CA ALA A 236 -18.55 -1.11 18.35
C ALA A 236 -19.98 -0.90 17.84
N ARG A 237 -20.87 -0.42 18.70
CA ARG A 237 -22.22 0.00 18.28
C ARG A 237 -22.16 1.46 17.83
N VAL A 238 -22.07 1.66 16.52
CA VAL A 238 -22.23 2.98 15.92
C VAL A 238 -23.72 3.27 15.75
N VAL A 239 -24.19 4.38 16.34
CA VAL A 239 -25.54 4.89 16.12
C VAL A 239 -25.42 6.23 15.43
N VAL A 240 -26.16 6.41 14.34
CA VAL A 240 -26.27 7.70 13.64
C VAL A 240 -27.62 8.29 14.02
N ASP A 241 -27.61 9.40 14.74
CA ASP A 241 -28.81 10.22 14.95
C ASP A 241 -28.93 11.24 13.81
N ALA A 242 -29.78 10.93 12.84
CA ALA A 242 -30.04 11.84 11.71
C ALA A 242 -30.99 13.01 12.08
N GLY A 243 -31.60 12.98 13.26
CA GLY A 243 -32.45 14.05 13.77
C GLY A 243 -31.66 15.19 14.43
N GLU A 244 -30.48 14.89 14.96
CA GLU A 244 -29.59 15.87 15.54
C GLU A 244 -28.82 16.66 14.45
N ARG A 245 -29.04 17.98 14.40
CA ARG A 245 -28.35 18.87 13.45
C ARG A 245 -27.20 19.59 14.14
N LEU A 246 -25.97 19.13 13.91
CA LEU A 246 -24.76 19.72 14.50
C LEU A 246 -24.27 21.00 13.79
N GLY A 247 -24.79 21.32 12.61
CA GLY A 247 -24.41 22.50 11.86
C GLY A 247 -24.71 22.39 10.36
N ARG A 248 -24.34 23.43 9.60
CA ARG A 248 -24.44 23.43 8.15
C ARG A 248 -23.13 22.97 7.53
N PHE A 249 -23.17 21.87 6.78
CA PHE A 249 -22.06 21.46 5.95
C PHE A 249 -22.04 22.30 4.68
N HIS A 250 -20.99 23.10 4.49
CA HIS A 250 -20.85 23.97 3.32
C HIS A 250 -20.22 23.25 2.13
N GLY A 251 -19.64 22.07 2.33
CA GLY A 251 -18.99 21.23 1.33
C GLY A 251 -17.46 21.23 1.41
N PHE A 252 -16.82 20.53 0.48
CA PHE A 252 -15.36 20.38 0.38
C PHE A 252 -14.75 21.40 -0.58
N GLY A 253 -13.50 21.78 -0.33
CA GLY A 253 -12.76 22.70 -1.17
C GLY A 253 -11.26 22.59 -0.95
N GLY A 254 -10.49 23.39 -1.67
CA GLY A 254 -9.03 23.31 -1.69
C GLY A 254 -8.33 24.66 -1.77
N ASN A 255 -7.07 24.67 -1.35
CA ASN A 255 -6.15 25.79 -1.55
C ASN A 255 -5.32 25.54 -2.82
N TYR A 256 -5.38 26.48 -3.75
CA TYR A 256 -4.67 26.48 -5.02
C TYR A 256 -3.65 27.63 -5.00
N CYS A 257 -2.52 27.42 -4.31
CA CYS A 257 -1.52 28.46 -4.05
C CYS A 257 -0.26 28.30 -4.93
N TRP A 258 0.23 27.07 -5.12
CA TRP A 258 1.46 26.80 -5.87
C TRP A 258 1.27 25.70 -6.89
N GLY A 259 1.94 25.81 -8.04
CA GLY A 259 1.90 24.77 -9.06
C GLY A 259 0.50 24.51 -9.61
N ASN A 260 -0.35 25.54 -9.65
CA ASN A 260 -1.72 25.45 -10.15
C ASN A 260 -1.77 24.99 -11.61
N GLU A 261 -0.69 25.17 -12.37
CA GLU A 261 -0.59 24.71 -13.77
C GLU A 261 -0.25 23.23 -13.90
N SER A 262 -0.06 22.51 -12.79
CA SER A 262 0.21 21.08 -12.84
C SER A 262 -1.03 20.27 -13.29
N PRO A 263 -0.82 19.11 -13.96
CA PRO A 263 -1.90 18.18 -14.28
C PRO A 263 -2.70 17.71 -13.06
N VAL A 264 -2.10 17.73 -11.86
CA VAL A 264 -2.77 17.38 -10.60
C VAL A 264 -3.85 18.42 -10.25
N THR A 265 -3.56 19.71 -10.43
CA THR A 265 -4.55 20.76 -10.21
C THR A 265 -5.71 20.64 -11.19
N GLU A 266 -5.43 20.37 -12.47
CA GLU A 266 -6.48 20.16 -13.47
C GLU A 266 -7.35 18.94 -13.14
N TYR A 267 -6.71 17.82 -12.78
CA TYR A 267 -7.40 16.61 -12.36
C TYR A 267 -8.30 16.86 -11.15
N THR A 268 -7.80 17.50 -10.10
CA THR A 268 -8.58 17.77 -8.88
C THR A 268 -9.76 18.70 -9.14
N LEU A 269 -9.58 19.79 -9.91
CA LEU A 269 -10.69 20.68 -10.28
C LEU A 269 -11.74 19.98 -11.15
N LYS A 270 -11.33 19.01 -11.98
CA LYS A 270 -12.25 18.25 -12.85
C LYS A 270 -13.00 17.14 -12.12
N THR A 271 -12.36 16.50 -11.14
CA THR A 271 -12.87 15.27 -10.51
C THR A 271 -13.48 15.48 -9.15
N LEU A 272 -13.00 16.47 -8.38
CA LEU A 272 -13.55 16.78 -7.07
C LEU A 272 -14.71 17.75 -7.23
N ARG A 273 -15.81 17.48 -6.52
CA ARG A 273 -16.93 18.42 -6.39
C ARG A 273 -16.58 19.50 -5.36
N ASN A 274 -15.67 20.37 -5.74
CA ASN A 274 -15.30 21.52 -4.93
C ASN A 274 -16.42 22.56 -4.96
N VAL A 275 -16.91 22.92 -3.78
CA VAL A 275 -17.93 23.98 -3.59
C VAL A 275 -17.30 25.33 -3.25
N TRP A 276 -16.03 25.33 -2.86
CA TRP A 276 -15.24 26.53 -2.63
C TRP A 276 -13.77 26.27 -3.00
N THR A 277 -13.09 27.31 -3.40
CA THR A 277 -11.65 27.31 -3.66
C THR A 277 -11.02 28.53 -3.00
N ARG A 278 -9.76 28.41 -2.58
CA ARG A 278 -8.95 29.54 -2.13
C ARG A 278 -7.72 29.63 -3.00
N HIS A 279 -7.49 30.79 -3.59
CA HIS A 279 -6.35 31.03 -4.47
C HIS A 279 -5.39 32.00 -3.79
N GLU A 280 -4.10 31.78 -3.95
CA GLU A 280 -3.11 32.79 -3.57
C GLU A 280 -3.19 33.95 -4.55
N MET A 281 -3.41 35.18 -4.05
CA MET A 281 -3.24 36.36 -4.87
C MET A 281 -1.73 36.63 -4.97
N LYS A 282 -1.17 36.46 -6.17
CA LYS A 282 0.26 36.73 -6.44
C LYS A 282 0.50 38.24 -6.51
N THR A 283 0.41 38.92 -5.36
CA THR A 283 0.43 40.38 -5.24
C THR A 283 1.66 41.03 -5.88
N PHE A 284 2.83 40.41 -5.76
CA PHE A 284 4.05 40.91 -6.40
C PHE A 284 3.95 40.92 -7.94
N LEU A 285 3.40 39.85 -8.54
CA LEU A 285 3.20 39.78 -10.00
C LEU A 285 2.11 40.75 -10.44
N TRP A 286 1.01 40.84 -9.66
CA TRP A 286 -0.06 41.80 -9.90
C TRP A 286 0.47 43.23 -9.91
N ASP A 287 1.25 43.64 -8.91
CA ASP A 287 1.78 45.01 -8.84
C ASP A 287 2.70 45.34 -10.02
N ARG A 288 3.46 44.35 -10.51
CA ARG A 288 4.36 44.51 -11.66
C ARG A 288 3.62 44.60 -12.99
N GLU A 289 2.52 43.86 -13.15
CA GLU A 289 1.91 43.58 -14.46
C GLU A 289 0.46 44.07 -14.57
N ARG A 290 -0.14 44.69 -13.55
CA ARG A 290 -1.57 45.06 -13.55
C ARG A 290 -2.01 45.92 -14.74
N ASP A 291 -1.12 46.75 -15.29
CA ASP A 291 -1.44 47.62 -16.43
C ASP A 291 -1.44 46.84 -17.76
N ASN A 292 -0.75 45.70 -17.82
CA ASN A 292 -0.71 44.79 -18.97
C ASN A 292 -0.41 43.35 -18.51
N PRO A 293 -1.40 42.62 -17.97
CA PRO A 293 -1.19 41.35 -17.28
C PRO A 293 -0.66 40.27 -18.24
N GLY A 294 0.43 39.60 -17.83
CA GLY A 294 1.00 38.51 -18.61
C GLY A 294 0.09 37.26 -18.64
N PRO A 295 0.36 36.31 -19.55
CA PRO A 295 -0.48 35.11 -19.73
C PRO A 295 -0.73 34.31 -18.44
N ALA A 296 0.27 34.21 -17.56
CA ALA A 296 0.15 33.46 -16.30
C ALA A 296 -0.86 34.08 -15.32
N LEU A 297 -0.93 35.41 -15.21
CA LEU A 297 -1.92 36.09 -14.37
C LEU A 297 -3.33 35.96 -14.97
N VAL A 298 -3.44 36.10 -16.30
CA VAL A 298 -4.71 35.93 -17.01
C VAL A 298 -5.27 34.51 -16.83
N GLU A 299 -4.44 33.49 -17.01
CA GLU A 299 -4.86 32.09 -16.84
C GLU A 299 -5.31 31.79 -15.40
N GLU A 300 -4.61 32.33 -14.40
CA GLU A 300 -4.97 32.17 -13.00
C GLU A 300 -6.32 32.83 -12.67
N PHE A 301 -6.58 34.04 -13.16
CA PHE A 301 -7.86 34.70 -12.96
C PHE A 301 -9.02 33.99 -13.67
N GLU A 302 -8.81 33.51 -14.89
CA GLU A 302 -9.81 32.71 -15.61
C GLU A 302 -10.10 31.39 -14.87
N ARG A 303 -9.11 30.84 -14.19
CA ARG A 303 -9.26 29.64 -13.36
C ARG A 303 -10.03 29.93 -12.07
N ILE A 304 -9.80 31.06 -11.42
CA ILE A 304 -10.58 31.52 -10.24
C ILE A 304 -12.06 31.71 -10.59
N ARG A 305 -12.36 32.11 -11.84
CA ARG A 305 -13.73 32.37 -12.29
C ARG A 305 -14.57 31.10 -12.53
N ARG A 306 -13.93 29.94 -12.70
CA ARG A 306 -14.60 28.65 -12.98
C ARG A 306 -15.05 27.97 -11.71
#